data_AF-A0A0F9DRQ5-F1
#
_entry.id   AF-A0A0F9DRQ5-F1
#
_cell.length_a   1.000
_cell.length_b   1.000
_cell.length_c   1.000
_cell.angle_alpha   90.00
_cell.angle_beta   90.00
_cell.angle_gamma   90.00
#
_symmetry.space_group_name_H-M   'P 1'
#
loop_
_entity.id
_entity.type
_entity.pdbx_description
1 polymer ?
#
loop_
_entity_poly.entity_id
_entity_poly.type
_entity_poly.pdbx_seq_one_letter_code
_entity_poly.pdbx_strand_id
1 'polypeptide(L)' 'MKFGFGVMCEYPDDAPEAEGTVLFDGMPKVGDEVTLPSNGKVWIIVRINNYGSYPIIVKRKDEIT' A
#
# COMPACT_ATOMS: atom_id res chain seq x y z
N MET A 1 4.45 0.13 18.49
CA MET A 1 5.38 -0.77 17.76
C MET A 1 5.09 -0.57 16.28
N LYS A 2 6.11 -0.35 15.44
CA LYS A 2 5.93 -0.17 14.00
C LYS A 2 6.19 -1.49 13.27
N PHE A 3 5.42 -1.77 12.22
CA PHE A 3 5.57 -2.97 11.41
C PHE A 3 5.96 -2.60 9.98
N GLY A 4 7.02 -3.22 9.46
CA GLY A 4 7.46 -3.02 8.07
C GLY A 4 6.86 -4.06 7.15
N PHE A 5 6.13 -3.62 6.13
CA PHE A 5 5.54 -4.49 5.11
C PHE A 5 5.89 -4.01 3.71
N GLY A 6 6.13 -4.95 2.79
CA GLY A 6 6.25 -4.64 1.38
C GLY A 6 4.90 -4.19 0.80
N VAL A 7 4.92 -3.09 0.05
CA VAL A 7 3.76 -2.46 -0.59
C VAL A 7 3.91 -2.49 -2.11
N MET A 8 2.81 -2.76 -2.79
CA MET A 8 2.66 -2.68 -4.24
C MET A 8 1.53 -1.69 -4.58
N CYS A 9 1.81 -0.76 -5.50
CA CYS A 9 0.88 0.24 -6.00
C CYS A 9 0.11 -0.34 -7.18
N GLU A 10 -1.21 -0.42 -7.07
CA GLU A 10 -2.09 -0.77 -8.19
C GLU A 10 -2.55 0.51 -8.88
N TYR A 11 -2.30 0.58 -10.19
CA TYR A 11 -2.73 1.67 -11.06
C TYR A 11 -3.85 1.18 -11.98
N PRO A 12 -4.77 2.05 -12.44
CA PRO A 12 -5.91 1.64 -13.26
C PRO A 12 -5.52 1.06 -14.62
N ASP A 13 -4.53 1.66 -15.27
CA ASP A 13 -4.14 1.35 -16.66
C ASP A 13 -2.74 0.72 -16.78
N ASP A 14 -2.05 0.55 -15.66
CA ASP A 14 -0.66 0.08 -15.61
C ASP A 14 -0.51 -1.19 -14.77
N ALA A 15 0.58 -1.92 -15.01
CA ALA A 15 0.94 -3.07 -14.19
C ALA A 15 1.25 -2.61 -12.75
N PRO A 16 0.89 -3.39 -11.72
CA PRO A 16 1.20 -3.04 -10.35
C PRO A 16 2.71 -2.88 -10.12
N GLU A 17 3.11 -1.78 -9.48
CA GLU A 17 4.52 -1.46 -9.24
C GLU A 17 4.90 -1.66 -7.78
N ALA A 18 6.10 -2.18 -7.54
CA ALA A 18 6.63 -2.34 -6.20
C ALA A 18 7.10 -0.99 -5.63
N GLU A 19 6.49 -0.55 -4.53
CA GLU A 19 6.89 0.67 -3.81
C GLU A 19 8.05 0.40 -2.85
N GLY A 20 8.13 -0.82 -2.30
CA GLY A 20 9.12 -1.18 -1.28
C GLY A 20 8.50 -1.35 0.11
N THR A 21 9.33 -1.28 1.16
CA THR A 21 8.88 -1.51 2.54
C THR A 21 8.35 -0.22 3.17
N VAL A 22 7.10 -0.23 3.62
CA VAL A 22 6.45 0.87 4.33
C VAL A 22 6.25 0.49 5.80
N LEU A 23 6.37 1.48 6.69
CA LEU A 23 6.19 1.32 8.13
C LEU A 23 4.77 1.72 8.55
N PHE A 24 4.07 0.82 9.22
CA PHE A 24 2.71 1.01 9.72
C PHE A 24 2.68 1.11 11.24
N ASP A 25 1.84 1.99 11.78
CA ASP A 25 1.56 2.12 13.21
C ASP A 25 0.54 1.06 13.64
N GLY A 26 0.96 -0.21 13.60
CA GLY A 26 0.12 -1.36 13.91
C GLY A 26 0.04 -2.36 12.75
N MET A 27 -0.81 -3.38 12.92
CA MET A 27 -1.11 -4.32 11.84
C MET A 27 -2.05 -3.64 10.84
N PRO A 28 -1.65 -3.49 9.56
CA PRO A 28 -2.46 -2.83 8.55
C PRO A 28 -3.71 -3.63 8.22
N LYS A 29 -4.77 -2.92 7.81
CA LYS A 29 -6.05 -3.48 7.40
C LYS A 29 -6.50 -2.87 6.08
N VAL A 30 -7.32 -3.61 5.34
CA VAL A 30 -7.97 -3.08 4.13
C VAL A 30 -8.84 -1.89 4.53
N GLY A 31 -8.71 -0.81 3.76
CA GLY A 31 -9.34 0.49 4.02
C GLY A 31 -8.44 1.47 4.78
N ASP A 32 -7.32 1.03 5.37
CA ASP A 32 -6.40 1.95 6.03
C ASP A 32 -5.73 2.88 5.01
N GLU A 33 -5.53 4.12 5.42
CA GLU A 33 -4.78 5.11 4.65
C GLU A 33 -3.28 5.01 4.97
N VAL A 34 -2.46 5.07 3.93
CA VAL A 34 -1.01 5.05 4.03
C VAL A 34 -0.41 6.16 3.18
N THR A 35 0.51 6.92 3.77
CA THR A 35 1.29 7.90 3.02
C THR A 35 2.58 7.25 2.56
N LEU A 36 2.78 7.14 1.25
CA LEU A 36 3.97 6.51 0.69
C LEU A 36 5.16 7.48 0.76
N PRO A 37 6.33 7.06 1.30
CA PRO A 37 7.49 7.93 1.40
C PRO A 37 8.07 8.37 0.06
N SER A 38 7.90 7.59 -1.02
CA SER A 38 8.47 7.92 -2.34
C SER A 38 7.86 9.16 -2.97
N ASN A 39 6.57 9.41 -2.74
CA ASN A 39 5.80 10.44 -3.45
C ASN A 39 4.99 11.35 -2.51
N GLY A 40 4.93 11.04 -1.21
CA GLY A 40 4.20 11.82 -0.20
C GLY A 40 2.69 11.83 -0.37
N LYS A 41 2.14 11.01 -1.27
CA LYS A 41 0.69 10.93 -1.53
C LYS A 41 0.02 9.94 -0.58
N VAL A 42 -1.28 10.13 -0.40
CA VAL A 42 -2.14 9.24 0.40
C VAL A 42 -2.73 8.16 -0.50
N TRP A 43 -2.58 6.92 -0.06
CA TRP A 43 -3.07 5.72 -0.71
C TRP A 43 -3.95 4.93 0.26
N ILE A 44 -4.82 4.09 -0.27
CA ILE A 44 -5.70 3.22 0.51
C ILE A 44 -5.31 1.77 0.30
N ILE A 45 -5.18 1.01 1.37
CA ILE A 45 -4.98 -0.45 1.29
C ILE A 45 -6.24 -1.09 0.74
N VAL A 46 -6.13 -1.75 -0.41
CA VAL A 46 -7.26 -2.43 -1.07
C VAL A 46 -7.20 -3.95 -0.92
N ARG A 47 -6.01 -4.50 -0.66
CA ARG A 47 -5.81 -5.94 -0.46
C ARG A 47 -4.58 -6.22 0.41
N ILE A 48 -4.67 -7.27 1.22
CA ILE A 48 -3.56 -7.82 1.99
C ILE A 48 -3.44 -9.32 1.65
N ASN A 49 -2.31 -9.71 1.07
CA ASN A 49 -1.94 -11.08 0.77
C ASN A 49 -1.00 -11.60 1.87
N ASN A 50 -1.29 -12.76 2.44
CA ASN A 50 -0.45 -13.35 3.50
C ASN A 50 0.82 -14.03 2.98
N TYR A 51 1.04 -14.04 1.65
CA TYR A 51 2.14 -14.73 1.00
C TYR A 51 2.76 -13.83 -0.07
N GLY A 52 4.07 -13.60 0.02
CA GLY A 52 4.84 -12.83 -0.96
C GLY A 52 5.66 -11.67 -0.37
N SER A 53 6.57 -11.12 -1.17
CA SER A 53 7.45 -10.00 -0.78
C SER A 53 6.71 -8.67 -0.65
N TYR A 54 5.58 -8.53 -1.35
CA TYR A 54 4.70 -7.35 -1.31
C TYR A 54 3.30 -7.76 -0.86
N PRO A 55 3.13 -8.03 0.45
CA PRO A 55 1.85 -8.49 0.99
C PRO A 55 0.75 -7.42 0.94
N ILE A 56 1.07 -6.14 0.78
CA ILE A 56 0.06 -5.06 0.81
C ILE A 56 -0.08 -4.46 -0.58
N ILE A 57 -1.31 -4.34 -1.06
CA ILE A 57 -1.64 -3.66 -2.31
C ILE A 57 -2.45 -2.41 -1.99
N VAL A 58 -2.04 -1.29 -2.57
CA VAL A 58 -2.63 0.02 -2.34
C VAL A 58 -3.09 0.68 -3.64
N LYS A 59 -4.13 1.52 -3.55
CA LYS A 59 -4.60 2.38 -4.65
C LYS A 59 -4.56 3.83 -4.24
N ARG A 60 -4.35 4.72 -5.21
CA ARG A 60 -4.37 6.16 -4.96
C ARG A 60 -5.76 6.59 -4.53
N LYS A 61 -5.84 7.35 -3.43
CA LYS A 61 -7.13 7.74 -2.84
C LYS A 61 -7.98 8.58 -3.80
N ASP A 62 -7.33 9.40 -4.63
CA ASP A 62 -7.92 10.23 -5.68
C ASP A 62 -8.47 9.42 -6.88
N GLU A 63 -8.13 8.14 -7.01
CA GLU A 63 -8.59 7.27 -8.11
C GLU A 63 -9.77 6.35 -7.69
N ILE A 64 -10.18 6.39 -6.43
CA ILE A 64 -11.25 5.52 -5.88
C ILE A 64 -12.63 6.21 -5.90
N THR A 65 -12.69 7.50 -6.26
CA THR A 65 -13.92 8.32 -6.37
C THR A 65 -14.68 8.15 -7.67
#